data_AF-A0A7X8B086-F1
#
_entry.id   AF-A0A7X8B086-F1
#
_cell.length_a   1.000
_cell.length_b   1.000
_cell.length_c   1.000
_cell.angle_alpha   90.00
_cell.angle_beta   90.00
_cell.angle_gamma   90.00
#
_symmetry.space_group_name_H-M   'P 1'
#
loop_
_entity.id
_entity.type
_entity.pdbx_description
1 polymer ?
#
loop_
_entity_poly.entity_id
_entity_poly.type
_entity_poly.pdbx_seq_one_letter_code
_entity_poly.pdbx_strand_id
1 'polypeptide(L)'
;MEDELGKSRNELEHRVRERTKALEEANAALQFLLKQRERDRKESQEAVLANIRHSIKPYLNKLRSCKMSHEASGYLKIVDTKIEEIVSTFVKTLSDRFLDLTPMEIRVGELVRDGHSTKEIAALLHLSPGTIRYHRENLRQKLGIKNKSFNMRTFLKNLQ
;
A
#
# COMPACT_ATOMS: atom_id res chain seq x y z
N MET A 1 44.87 31.90 -3.76
CA MET A 1 44.43 30.77 -2.92
C MET A 1 43.10 31.08 -2.21
N GLU A 2 42.96 32.21 -1.51
CA GLU A 2 41.67 32.63 -0.91
C GLU A 2 40.53 32.80 -1.93
N ASP A 3 40.84 33.33 -3.12
CA ASP A 3 39.84 33.60 -4.16
C ASP A 3 39.28 32.32 -4.83
N GLU A 4 40.10 31.28 -4.96
CA GLU A 4 39.67 29.96 -5.45
C GLU A 4 38.86 29.20 -4.39
N LEU A 5 39.24 29.33 -3.12
CA LEU A 5 38.48 28.78 -1.99
C LEU A 5 37.09 29.42 -1.88
N GLY A 6 37.00 30.74 -2.09
CA GLY A 6 35.72 31.47 -2.12
C GLY A 6 34.81 31.05 -3.27
N LYS A 7 35.36 30.90 -4.48
CA LYS A 7 34.59 30.41 -5.65
C LYS A 7 34.08 28.99 -5.46
N SER A 8 34.94 28.07 -5.01
CA SER A 8 34.56 26.68 -4.76
C SER A 8 33.48 26.56 -3.67
N ARG A 9 33.55 27.39 -2.61
CA ARG A 9 32.52 27.44 -1.57
C ARG A 9 31.18 27.93 -2.13
N ASN A 10 31.16 28.99 -2.93
CA ASN A 10 29.94 29.50 -3.55
C ASN A 10 29.31 28.49 -4.53
N GLU A 11 30.11 27.79 -5.32
CA GLU A 11 29.64 26.71 -6.20
C GLU A 11 29.06 25.52 -5.42
N LEU A 12 29.67 25.18 -4.28
CA LEU A 12 29.16 24.14 -3.40
C LEU A 12 27.84 24.56 -2.75
N GLU A 13 27.75 25.80 -2.24
CA GLU A 13 26.52 26.35 -1.67
C GLU A 13 25.38 26.41 -2.71
N HIS A 14 25.71 26.77 -3.95
CA HIS A 14 24.73 26.80 -5.03
C HIS A 14 24.21 25.39 -5.37
N ARG A 15 25.11 24.42 -5.53
CA ARG A 15 24.74 23.00 -5.76
C ARG A 15 23.91 22.42 -4.61
N VAL A 16 24.26 22.75 -3.37
CA VAL A 16 23.49 22.31 -2.19
C VAL A 16 22.07 22.89 -2.26
N ARG A 17 21.91 24.18 -2.55
CA ARG A 17 20.58 24.81 -2.67
C ARG A 17 19.74 24.19 -3.79
N GLU A 18 20.32 23.97 -4.96
CA GLU A 18 19.59 23.34 -6.08
C GLU A 18 19.17 21.92 -5.75
N ARG A 19 20.06 21.11 -5.13
CA ARG A 19 19.71 19.76 -4.71
C ARG A 19 18.65 19.74 -3.60
N THR A 20 18.71 20.66 -2.64
CA THR A 20 17.70 20.78 -1.59
C THR A 20 16.33 21.10 -2.20
N LYS A 21 16.27 22.02 -3.17
CA LYS A 21 15.01 22.35 -3.86
C LYS A 21 14.44 21.15 -4.63
N ALA A 22 15.29 20.45 -5.39
CA ALA A 22 14.87 19.25 -6.12
C ALA A 22 14.36 18.13 -5.18
N LEU A 23 14.99 18.00 -3.99
CA LEU A 23 14.57 17.07 -2.94
C LEU A 23 13.19 17.43 -2.36
N GLU A 24 12.95 18.72 -2.12
CA GLU A 24 11.66 19.21 -1.63
C GLU A 24 10.54 18.96 -2.63
N GLU A 25 10.78 19.26 -3.91
CA GLU A 25 9.84 19.00 -5.00
C GLU A 25 9.53 17.51 -5.17
N ALA A 26 10.55 16.65 -5.16
CA ALA A 26 10.38 15.20 -5.25
C ALA A 26 9.58 14.66 -4.05
N ASN A 27 9.86 15.13 -2.83
CA ASN A 27 9.13 14.72 -1.64
C ASN A 27 7.67 15.17 -1.67
N ALA A 28 7.39 16.39 -2.15
CA ALA A 28 6.02 16.87 -2.32
C ALA A 28 5.24 16.02 -3.35
N ALA A 29 5.86 15.72 -4.50
CA ALA A 29 5.26 14.85 -5.52
C ALA A 29 4.97 13.45 -4.98
N LEU A 30 5.88 12.88 -4.20
CA LEU A 30 5.71 11.55 -3.61
C LEU A 30 4.64 11.53 -2.53
N GLN A 31 4.55 12.57 -1.69
CA GLN A 31 3.44 12.70 -0.75
C GLN A 31 2.08 12.81 -1.46
N PHE A 32 2.02 13.55 -2.57
CA PHE A 32 0.81 13.66 -3.38
C PHE A 32 0.41 12.30 -3.96
N LEU A 33 1.36 11.57 -4.57
CA LEU A 33 1.12 10.24 -5.13
C LEU A 33 0.65 9.23 -4.08
N LEU A 34 1.25 9.25 -2.88
CA LEU A 34 0.83 8.40 -1.77
C LEU A 34 -0.60 8.69 -1.35
N LYS A 35 -0.96 9.98 -1.19
CA LYS A 35 -2.33 10.38 -0.87
C LYS A 35 -3.33 10.02 -1.97
N GLN A 36 -2.91 10.06 -3.23
CA GLN A 36 -3.75 9.64 -4.35
C GLN A 36 -3.99 8.13 -4.32
N ARG A 37 -2.93 7.33 -4.14
CA ARG A 37 -3.04 5.88 -3.99
C ARG A 37 -3.94 5.47 -2.83
N GLU A 38 -3.86 6.15 -1.68
CA GLU A 38 -4.75 5.90 -0.54
C GLU A 38 -6.22 6.14 -0.89
N ARG A 39 -6.51 7.21 -1.64
CA ARG A 39 -7.86 7.52 -2.13
C ARG A 39 -8.36 6.46 -3.11
N ASP A 40 -7.58 6.17 -4.15
CA ASP A 40 -7.96 5.18 -5.18
C ASP A 40 -8.23 3.80 -4.55
N ARG A 41 -7.47 3.43 -3.51
CA ARG A 41 -7.66 2.19 -2.76
C ARG A 41 -8.96 2.19 -1.96
N LYS A 42 -9.27 3.30 -1.27
CA LYS A 42 -10.51 3.45 -0.51
C LYS A 42 -11.72 3.41 -1.43
N GLU A 43 -11.65 4.09 -2.57
CA GLU A 43 -12.67 4.05 -3.62
C GLU A 43 -12.87 2.63 -4.16
N SER A 44 -11.79 1.90 -4.42
CA SER A 44 -11.86 0.49 -4.87
C SER A 44 -12.49 -0.43 -3.80
N GLN A 45 -12.16 -0.24 -2.52
CA GLN A 45 -12.77 -0.98 -1.41
C GLN A 45 -14.27 -0.71 -1.32
N GLU A 46 -14.65 0.56 -1.36
CA GLU A 46 -16.05 1.00 -1.30
C GLU A 46 -16.83 0.49 -2.52
N ALA A 47 -16.23 0.50 -3.72
CA ALA A 47 -16.83 0.00 -4.95
C ALA A 47 -17.10 -1.51 -4.89
N VAL A 48 -16.15 -2.33 -4.43
CA VAL A 48 -16.35 -3.78 -4.29
C VAL A 48 -17.44 -4.09 -3.27
N LEU A 49 -17.44 -3.39 -2.12
CA LEU A 49 -18.48 -3.54 -1.10
C LEU A 49 -19.86 -3.12 -1.60
N ALA A 50 -19.92 -2.01 -2.34
CA ALA A 50 -21.14 -1.54 -2.97
C ALA A 50 -21.64 -2.57 -3.98
N ASN A 51 -20.77 -3.10 -4.85
CA ASN A 51 -21.13 -4.10 -5.84
C ASN A 51 -21.69 -5.38 -5.19
N ILE A 52 -21.06 -5.90 -4.13
CA ILE A 52 -21.55 -7.11 -3.46
C ILE A 52 -22.89 -6.84 -2.75
N ARG A 53 -23.00 -5.74 -2.00
CA ARG A 53 -24.24 -5.39 -1.27
C ARG A 53 -25.40 -5.08 -2.23
N HIS A 54 -25.14 -4.38 -3.32
CA HIS A 54 -26.18 -4.03 -4.29
C HIS A 54 -26.49 -5.15 -5.29
N SER A 55 -25.55 -6.07 -5.56
CA SER A 55 -25.78 -7.15 -6.53
C SER A 55 -26.28 -8.44 -5.90
N ILE A 56 -26.01 -8.72 -4.62
CA ILE A 56 -26.36 -10.01 -4.00
C ILE A 56 -27.48 -9.85 -2.96
N LYS A 57 -27.41 -8.82 -2.11
CA LYS A 57 -28.38 -8.63 -1.01
C LYS A 57 -29.84 -8.49 -1.49
N PRO A 58 -30.16 -7.79 -2.60
CA PRO A 58 -31.55 -7.71 -3.06
C PRO A 58 -32.15 -9.08 -3.40
N TYR A 59 -31.36 -9.99 -3.97
CA TYR A 59 -31.83 -11.33 -4.30
C TYR A 59 -31.95 -12.21 -3.05
N LEU A 60 -31.04 -12.10 -2.08
CA LEU A 60 -31.17 -12.79 -0.79
C LEU A 60 -32.43 -12.33 -0.03
N ASN A 61 -32.75 -11.04 -0.06
CA ASN A 61 -33.96 -10.49 0.54
C ASN A 61 -35.21 -10.95 -0.20
N LYS A 62 -35.19 -10.97 -1.53
CA LYS A 62 -36.29 -11.47 -2.36
C LYS A 62 -36.53 -12.95 -2.08
N LEU A 63 -35.48 -13.76 -1.97
CA LEU A 63 -35.60 -15.17 -1.60
C LEU A 63 -36.23 -15.32 -0.21
N ARG A 64 -35.82 -14.57 0.81
CA ARG A 64 -36.45 -14.62 2.15
C ARG A 64 -37.95 -14.34 2.15
N SER A 65 -38.43 -13.54 1.21
CA SER A 65 -39.85 -13.21 1.07
C SER A 65 -40.67 -14.32 0.40
N CYS A 66 -40.02 -15.31 -0.21
CA CYS A 66 -40.70 -16.44 -0.84
C CYS A 66 -41.14 -17.48 0.21
N LYS A 67 -42.28 -18.15 -0.04
CA LYS A 67 -42.63 -19.37 0.70
C LYS A 67 -41.57 -20.44 0.43
N MET A 68 -40.94 -20.94 1.48
CA MET A 68 -39.91 -21.98 1.42
C MET A 68 -40.04 -22.95 2.59
N SER A 69 -39.46 -24.15 2.45
CA SER A 69 -39.41 -25.12 3.55
C SER A 69 -38.49 -24.62 4.68
N HIS A 70 -38.65 -25.22 5.86
CA HIS A 70 -37.81 -24.91 7.02
C HIS A 70 -36.32 -25.17 6.72
N GLU A 71 -36.01 -26.25 6.00
CA GLU A 71 -34.64 -26.61 5.59
C GLU A 71 -34.05 -25.56 4.63
N ALA A 72 -34.81 -25.14 3.62
CA ALA A 72 -34.37 -24.12 2.65
C ALA A 72 -34.12 -22.77 3.32
N SER A 73 -34.97 -22.38 4.28
CA SER A 73 -34.74 -21.19 5.11
C SER A 73 -33.47 -21.30 5.96
N GLY A 74 -33.16 -22.50 6.46
CA GLY A 74 -31.93 -22.78 7.20
C GLY A 74 -30.69 -22.55 6.34
N TYR A 75 -30.65 -23.13 5.14
CA TYR A 75 -29.54 -22.95 4.19
C TYR A 75 -29.37 -21.48 3.77
N LEU A 76 -30.47 -20.77 3.51
CA LEU A 76 -30.41 -19.36 3.14
C LEU A 76 -29.78 -18.49 4.24
N LYS A 77 -30.07 -18.79 5.51
CA LYS A 77 -29.47 -18.11 6.65
C LYS A 77 -27.98 -18.38 6.75
N ILE A 78 -27.54 -19.63 6.53
CA ILE A 78 -26.12 -19.99 6.51
C ILE A 78 -25.39 -19.25 5.38
N VAL A 79 -25.96 -19.24 4.17
CA VAL A 79 -25.38 -18.54 3.01
C VAL A 79 -25.24 -17.05 3.28
N ASP A 80 -26.26 -16.39 3.85
CA ASP A 80 -26.18 -14.98 4.22
C ASP A 80 -25.05 -14.71 5.23
N THR A 81 -24.98 -15.52 6.30
CA THR A 81 -23.90 -15.39 7.30
C THR A 81 -22.52 -15.59 6.66
N LYS A 82 -22.35 -16.59 5.79
CA LYS A 82 -21.07 -16.83 5.11
C LYS A 82 -20.68 -15.72 4.14
N ILE A 83 -21.64 -15.11 3.47
CA ILE A 83 -21.38 -13.94 2.62
C ILE A 83 -20.92 -12.76 3.48
N GLU A 84 -21.58 -12.47 4.60
CA GLU A 84 -21.16 -11.39 5.53
C GLU A 84 -19.77 -11.68 6.15
N GLU A 85 -19.45 -12.93 6.48
CA GLU A 85 -18.11 -13.35 6.93
C GLU A 85 -17.04 -13.13 5.85
N ILE A 86 -17.32 -13.48 4.59
CA ILE A 86 -16.38 -13.28 3.47
C ILE A 86 -16.16 -11.78 3.22
N VAL A 87 -17.24 -11.01 3.21
CA VAL A 87 -17.19 -9.55 3.02
C VAL A 87 -16.40 -8.88 4.14
N SER A 88 -16.68 -9.21 5.40
CA SER A 88 -15.94 -8.66 6.54
C SER A 88 -14.47 -9.06 6.55
N THR A 89 -14.15 -10.31 6.20
CA THR A 89 -12.76 -10.77 6.07
C THR A 89 -12.05 -10.03 4.94
N PHE A 90 -12.67 -9.82 3.79
CA PHE A 90 -12.09 -9.09 2.67
C PHE A 90 -11.78 -7.64 3.04
N VAL A 91 -12.73 -6.94 3.67
CA VAL A 91 -12.55 -5.55 4.15
C VAL A 91 -11.44 -5.49 5.18
N LYS A 92 -11.43 -6.40 6.17
CA LYS A 92 -10.40 -6.45 7.20
C LYS A 92 -9.01 -6.74 6.61
N THR A 93 -8.89 -7.71 5.71
CA THR A 93 -7.59 -8.06 5.12
C THR A 93 -7.06 -6.96 4.19
N LEU A 94 -7.95 -6.20 3.55
CA LEU A 94 -7.56 -5.01 2.81
C LEU A 94 -7.19 -3.86 3.74
N SER A 95 -7.89 -3.66 4.86
CA SER A 95 -7.57 -2.62 5.85
C SER A 95 -6.26 -2.94 6.60
N ASP A 96 -6.13 -4.12 7.21
CA ASP A 96 -5.00 -4.53 8.06
C ASP A 96 -3.68 -4.62 7.30
N ARG A 97 -3.67 -5.10 6.05
CA ARG A 97 -2.41 -5.23 5.26
C ARG A 97 -1.74 -3.89 4.92
N PHE A 98 -2.44 -2.78 5.12
CA PHE A 98 -1.97 -1.46 4.67
C PHE A 98 -2.12 -0.35 5.70
N LEU A 99 -2.92 -0.52 6.77
CA LEU A 99 -3.03 0.46 7.87
C LEU A 99 -1.76 0.54 8.72
N ASP A 100 -0.97 -0.53 8.81
CA ASP A 100 0.24 -0.55 9.63
C ASP A 100 1.50 -0.06 8.89
N LEU A 101 1.42 0.13 7.57
CA LEU A 101 2.57 0.58 6.77
C LEU A 101 2.75 2.09 6.91
N THR A 102 3.94 2.50 7.30
CA THR A 102 4.32 3.91 7.29
C THR A 102 4.47 4.41 5.85
N PRO A 103 4.32 5.73 5.60
CA PRO A 103 4.51 6.29 4.26
C PRO A 103 5.86 5.94 3.62
N MET A 104 6.92 5.84 4.44
CA MET A 104 8.25 5.44 3.96
C MET A 104 8.31 3.95 3.59
N GLU A 105 7.65 3.07 4.34
CA GLU A 105 7.56 1.64 4.02
C GLU A 105 6.72 1.39 2.75
N ILE A 106 5.65 2.16 2.53
CA ILE A 106 4.86 2.12 1.30
C ILE A 106 5.74 2.49 0.10
N ARG A 107 6.45 3.62 0.19
CA ARG A 107 7.34 4.14 -0.86
C ARG A 107 8.50 3.18 -1.16
N VAL A 108 9.14 2.62 -0.14
CA VAL A 108 10.17 1.57 -0.32
C VAL A 108 9.54 0.31 -0.95
N GLY A 109 8.34 -0.08 -0.54
CA GLY A 109 7.63 -1.23 -1.11
C GLY A 109 7.32 -1.09 -2.60
N GLU A 110 6.89 0.09 -3.06
CA GLU A 110 6.66 0.38 -4.48
C GLU A 110 7.94 0.23 -5.30
N LEU A 111 9.03 0.85 -4.87
CA LEU A 111 10.31 0.76 -5.59
C LEU A 111 10.85 -0.68 -5.64
N VAL A 112 10.66 -1.47 -4.56
CA VAL A 112 11.00 -2.90 -4.54
C VAL A 112 10.14 -3.70 -5.52
N ARG A 113 8.84 -3.41 -5.62
CA ARG A 113 7.92 -4.03 -6.58
C ARG A 113 8.37 -3.76 -8.01
N ASP A 114 8.73 -2.51 -8.29
CA ASP A 114 9.15 -2.05 -9.61
C ASP A 114 10.51 -2.62 -10.00
N GLY A 115 11.30 -3.05 -9.02
CA GLY A 115 12.50 -3.87 -9.21
C GLY A 115 13.81 -3.25 -8.78
N HIS A 116 13.74 -2.12 -8.10
CA HIS A 116 14.91 -1.41 -7.64
C HIS A 116 15.57 -2.17 -6.50
N SER A 117 16.89 -2.27 -6.56
CA SER A 117 17.75 -2.82 -5.51
C SER A 117 17.81 -1.88 -4.31
N THR A 118 18.23 -2.40 -3.14
CA THR A 118 18.42 -1.56 -1.93
C THR A 118 19.34 -0.37 -2.19
N LYS A 119 20.36 -0.52 -3.04
CA LYS A 119 21.32 0.54 -3.36
C LYS A 119 20.69 1.61 -4.26
N GLU A 120 19.90 1.21 -5.25
CA GLU A 120 19.17 2.15 -6.12
C GLU A 120 18.10 2.90 -5.35
N ILE A 121 17.35 2.20 -4.49
CA ILE A 121 16.36 2.84 -3.61
C ILE A 121 17.05 3.81 -2.65
N ALA A 122 18.20 3.45 -2.09
CA ALA A 122 18.99 4.31 -1.23
C ALA A 122 19.44 5.58 -1.96
N ALA A 123 19.91 5.44 -3.21
CA ALA A 123 20.28 6.57 -4.05
C ALA A 123 19.07 7.46 -4.39
N LEU A 124 17.94 6.86 -4.78
CA LEU A 124 16.70 7.56 -5.14
C LEU A 124 16.06 8.31 -3.96
N LEU A 125 16.17 7.75 -2.76
CA LEU A 125 15.60 8.35 -1.54
C LEU A 125 16.62 9.15 -0.75
N HIS A 126 17.87 9.24 -1.23
CA HIS A 126 18.99 9.89 -0.53
C HIS A 126 19.17 9.40 0.92
N LEU A 127 18.96 8.11 1.12
CA LEU A 127 19.11 7.45 2.41
C LEU A 127 20.28 6.48 2.37
N SER A 128 20.78 6.10 3.54
CA SER A 128 21.78 5.05 3.60
C SER A 128 21.17 3.70 3.15
N PRO A 129 21.95 2.82 2.49
CA PRO A 129 21.50 1.45 2.22
C PRO A 129 21.06 0.70 3.48
N GLY A 130 21.65 1.02 4.64
CA GLY A 130 21.24 0.48 5.94
C GLY A 130 19.83 0.91 6.33
N THR A 131 19.48 2.17 6.12
CA THR A 131 18.13 2.71 6.37
C THR A 131 17.09 2.05 5.47
N ILE A 132 17.41 1.85 4.18
CA ILE A 132 16.51 1.13 3.27
C ILE A 132 16.37 -0.34 3.68
N ARG A 133 17.46 -0.99 4.10
CA ARG A 133 17.39 -2.37 4.62
C ARG A 133 16.46 -2.46 5.83
N TYR A 134 16.54 -1.49 6.73
CA TYR A 134 15.65 -1.39 7.89
C TYR A 134 14.18 -1.23 7.48
N HIS A 135 13.85 -0.30 6.58
CA HIS A 135 12.48 -0.15 6.06
C HIS A 135 11.98 -1.41 5.35
N ARG A 136 12.83 -2.09 4.57
CA ARG A 136 12.48 -3.37 3.92
C ARG A 136 12.21 -4.47 4.94
N GLU A 137 12.94 -4.50 6.05
CA GLU A 137 12.74 -5.48 7.11
C GLU A 137 11.43 -5.23 7.86
N ASN A 138 11.15 -3.97 8.22
CA ASN A 138 9.87 -3.62 8.84
C ASN A 138 8.70 -3.90 7.88
N LEU A 139 8.85 -3.62 6.60
CA LEU A 139 7.88 -3.96 5.57
C LEU A 139 7.69 -5.50 5.50
N ARG A 140 8.74 -6.31 5.56
CA ARG A 140 8.60 -7.79 5.63
C ARG A 140 7.86 -8.23 6.90
N GLN A 141 8.12 -7.59 8.03
CA GLN A 141 7.45 -7.88 9.30
C GLN A 141 5.95 -7.57 9.23
N LYS A 142 5.60 -6.37 8.77
CA LYS A 142 4.22 -5.90 8.66
C LYS A 142 3.42 -6.61 7.57
N LEU A 143 4.09 -7.09 6.53
CA LEU A 143 3.50 -7.94 5.50
C LEU A 143 3.43 -9.43 5.89
N GLY A 144 3.90 -9.81 7.09
CA GLY A 144 3.84 -11.20 7.57
C GLY A 144 4.73 -12.19 6.79
N ILE A 145 5.80 -11.69 6.15
CA ILE A 145 6.74 -12.49 5.34
C ILE A 145 8.16 -12.55 5.89
N LYS A 146 8.45 -11.91 7.04
CA LYS A 146 9.78 -11.84 7.68
C LYS A 146 10.57 -13.16 7.62
N ASN A 147 9.95 -14.25 8.06
CA ASN A 147 10.58 -15.57 8.20
C ASN A 147 10.27 -16.55 7.06
N LYS A 148 9.69 -16.07 5.95
CA LYS A 148 9.38 -16.94 4.81
C LYS A 148 10.41 -16.73 3.70
N SER A 149 10.76 -17.79 2.96
CA SER A 149 11.68 -17.68 1.81
C SER A 149 11.08 -16.91 0.62
N PHE A 150 9.83 -16.44 0.74
CA PHE A 150 9.18 -15.63 -0.27
C PHE A 150 9.98 -14.39 -0.63
N ASN A 151 10.21 -14.24 -1.93
CA ASN A 151 10.76 -13.04 -2.52
C ASN A 151 9.77 -11.89 -2.34
N MET A 152 10.22 -10.82 -1.67
CA MET A 152 9.41 -9.65 -1.36
C MET A 152 8.80 -9.00 -2.62
N ARG A 153 9.55 -8.95 -3.73
CA ARG A 153 9.06 -8.39 -4.99
C ARG A 153 7.93 -9.22 -5.56
N THR A 154 8.08 -10.55 -5.60
CA THR A 154 7.04 -11.46 -6.09
C THR A 154 5.78 -11.36 -5.22
N PHE A 155 5.95 -11.31 -3.91
CA PHE A 155 4.84 -11.13 -2.97
C PHE A 155 4.08 -9.82 -3.23
N LEU A 156 4.80 -8.70 -3.39
CA LEU A 156 4.21 -7.39 -3.67
C LEU A 156 3.51 -7.30 -5.04
N LYS A 157 3.96 -8.07 -6.03
CA LYS A 157 3.28 -8.18 -7.34
C LYS A 157 1.96 -8.94 -7.26
N ASN A 158 1.87 -9.94 -6.39
CA ASN A 158 0.67 -10.79 -6.22
C ASN A 158 -0.41 -10.16 -5.31
N LEU A 159 -0.21 -8.94 -4.82
CA LEU A 159 -1.13 -8.25 -3.92
C LEU A 159 -2.24 -7.45 -4.64
N GLN A 160 -2.51 -7.78 -5.92
CA GLN A 160 -3.58 -7.20 -6.73
C GLN A 160 -4.94 -7.79 -6.39
#